data_AF-A0A354H0C3-F1
#
_entry.id   AF-A0A354H0C3-F1
#
_cell.length_a   1.000
_cell.length_b   1.000
_cell.length_c   1.000
_cell.angle_alpha   90.00
_cell.angle_beta   90.00
_cell.angle_gamma   90.00
#
_symmetry.space_group_name_H-M   'P 1'
#
loop_
_entity.id
_entity.type
_entity.pdbx_description
1 polymer ?
#
loop_
_entity_poly.entity_id
_entity_poly.type
_entity_poly.pdbx_seq_one_letter_code
_entity_poly.pdbx_strand_id
1 'polypeptide(L)'
;MENALITIAFLLSLTAARAADDSYRIQTVDAVPPKELAEPIRKLLTDRCVQLFAGADQPLVEVWFRKEAPADAVEVQIQNGLTYREIPETTLLGALRVNGDFSDYRRQKIALGVYTLRLAFQPPTDDHQGSAPYTEFLLVSPAVEDTKPDAMEHKALEKLSIKTT
;
A
#
# COMPACT_ATOMS: atom_id res chain seq x y z
N MET A 1 -9.70 73.05 -19.41
CA MET A 1 -8.55 72.56 -20.18
C MET A 1 -7.65 71.78 -19.25
N GLU A 2 -7.58 70.47 -19.48
CA GLU A 2 -6.39 69.60 -19.37
C GLU A 2 -5.69 69.46 -18.01
N ASN A 3 -5.23 68.31 -17.53
CA ASN A 3 -5.28 66.90 -17.86
C ASN A 3 -4.99 66.19 -16.52
N ALA A 4 -5.78 65.20 -16.12
CA ALA A 4 -5.40 64.32 -15.01
C ALA A 4 -5.31 62.89 -15.54
N LEU A 5 -4.11 62.50 -15.97
CA LEU A 5 -3.77 61.11 -16.22
C LEU A 5 -3.84 60.35 -14.89
N ILE A 6 -4.84 59.48 -14.76
CA ILE A 6 -4.89 58.48 -13.69
C ILE A 6 -4.13 57.26 -14.19
N THR A 7 -2.88 57.13 -13.75
CA THR A 7 -2.07 55.92 -13.93
C THR A 7 -2.60 54.84 -12.98
N ILE A 8 -3.37 53.88 -13.50
CA ILE A 8 -3.76 52.68 -12.77
C ILE A 8 -2.56 51.72 -12.80
N ALA A 9 -1.83 51.63 -11.69
CA ALA A 9 -0.82 50.61 -11.48
C ALA A 9 -1.52 49.27 -11.20
N PHE A 10 -1.62 48.41 -12.22
CA PHE A 10 -2.01 47.02 -12.04
C PHE A 10 -0.87 46.27 -11.34
N LEU A 11 -0.97 46.07 -10.02
CA LEU A 11 -0.14 45.10 -9.31
C LEU A 11 -0.57 43.69 -9.75
N LEU A 12 0.12 43.14 -10.76
CA LEU A 12 0.11 41.71 -11.03
C LEU A 12 0.77 41.02 -9.83
N SER A 13 -0.04 40.55 -8.88
CA SER A 13 0.40 39.60 -7.88
C SER A 13 0.65 38.27 -8.59
N LEU A 14 1.90 38.05 -9.01
CA LEU A 14 2.39 36.73 -9.36
C LEU A 14 2.34 35.89 -8.08
N THR A 15 1.19 35.28 -7.77
CA THR A 15 1.17 34.09 -6.94
C THR A 15 1.90 33.03 -7.76
N ALA A 16 3.21 32.90 -7.52
CA ALA A 16 3.94 31.73 -7.93
C ALA A 16 3.22 30.54 -7.28
N ALA A 17 2.41 29.83 -8.07
CA ALA A 17 1.96 28.51 -7.71
C ALA A 17 3.24 27.69 -7.52
N ARG A 18 3.66 27.52 -6.26
CA ARG A 18 4.58 26.45 -5.93
C ARG A 18 3.81 25.19 -6.26
N ALA A 19 4.09 24.59 -7.42
CA ALA A 19 3.86 23.18 -7.56
C ALA A 19 4.55 22.56 -6.35
N ALA A 20 3.77 21.96 -5.44
CA ALA A 20 4.32 21.07 -4.45
C ALA A 20 4.99 19.98 -5.28
N ASP A 21 6.30 20.09 -5.42
CA ASP A 21 7.13 18.96 -5.80
C ASP A 21 6.97 18.03 -4.59
N ASP A 22 5.95 17.17 -4.63
CA ASP A 22 5.68 16.18 -3.59
C ASP A 22 6.88 15.26 -3.60
N SER A 23 7.90 15.65 -2.84
CA SER A 23 9.15 14.92 -2.74
C SER A 23 8.84 13.61 -2.04
N TYR A 24 8.45 12.62 -2.85
CA TYR A 24 8.21 11.28 -2.37
C TYR A 24 9.53 10.76 -1.81
N ARG A 25 9.50 10.33 -0.56
CA ARG A 25 10.65 9.72 0.09
C ARG A 25 10.24 8.48 0.84
N ILE A 26 11.17 7.54 0.90
CA ILE A 26 11.03 6.32 1.69
C ILE A 26 12.09 6.35 2.77
N GLN A 27 11.72 5.97 3.98
CA GLN A 27 12.69 5.64 5.03
C GLN A 27 12.31 4.31 5.69
N THR A 28 13.27 3.72 6.38
CA THR A 28 13.02 2.52 7.18
C THR A 28 13.48 2.78 8.61
N VAL A 29 12.60 2.50 9.57
CA VAL A 29 12.83 2.72 10.99
C VAL A 29 12.53 1.46 11.77
N ASP A 30 13.16 1.31 12.93
CA ASP A 30 12.76 0.28 13.89
C ASP A 30 11.47 0.73 14.57
N ALA A 31 10.40 -0.02 14.36
CA ALA A 31 9.08 0.26 14.91
C ALA A 31 8.27 -1.03 14.96
N VAL A 32 7.71 -1.34 16.13
CA VAL A 32 6.86 -2.51 16.30
C VAL A 32 5.56 -2.38 15.49
N PRO A 33 4.96 -3.49 15.03
CA PRO A 33 3.68 -3.46 14.32
C PRO A 33 2.55 -2.82 15.15
N PRO A 34 1.56 -2.18 14.49
CA PRO A 34 0.41 -1.55 15.15
C PRO A 34 -0.32 -2.50 16.12
N LYS A 35 -0.75 -1.99 17.27
CA LYS A 35 -1.45 -2.78 18.31
C LYS A 35 -2.87 -3.19 17.87
N GLU A 36 -3.43 -2.49 16.90
CA GLU A 36 -4.72 -2.73 16.27
C GLU A 36 -4.75 -4.06 15.49
N LEU A 37 -3.60 -4.57 15.07
CA LEU A 37 -3.48 -5.93 14.51
C LEU A 37 -3.69 -6.96 15.61
N ALA A 38 -4.35 -8.07 15.30
CA ALA A 38 -4.43 -9.20 16.23
C ALA A 38 -3.04 -9.72 16.63
N GLU A 39 -2.88 -10.17 17.88
CA GLU A 39 -1.58 -10.63 18.41
C GLU A 39 -0.92 -11.74 17.56
N PRO A 40 -1.65 -12.77 17.08
CA PRO A 40 -1.06 -13.81 16.23
C PRO A 40 -0.45 -13.25 14.94
N ILE A 41 -1.03 -12.19 14.37
CA ILE A 41 -0.53 -11.52 13.17
C ILE A 41 0.72 -10.72 13.51
N ARG A 42 0.70 -9.92 14.58
CA ARG A 42 1.87 -9.12 14.99
C ARG A 42 3.13 -9.96 15.21
N LYS A 43 2.98 -11.16 15.80
CA LYS A 43 4.11 -12.08 16.05
C LYS A 43 4.84 -12.51 14.78
N LEU A 44 4.17 -12.49 13.63
CA LEU A 44 4.75 -12.86 12.34
C LEU A 44 5.47 -11.70 11.64
N LEU A 45 5.28 -10.46 12.08
CA LEU A 45 5.82 -9.26 11.42
C LEU A 45 7.14 -8.81 12.05
N THR A 46 8.01 -8.23 11.24
CA THR A 46 9.25 -7.62 11.70
C THR A 46 8.98 -6.37 12.53
N ASP A 47 9.89 -6.03 13.46
CA ASP A 47 9.88 -4.75 14.18
C ASP A 47 10.57 -3.65 13.35
N ARG A 48 10.31 -3.66 12.04
CA ARG A 48 10.92 -2.75 11.06
C ARG A 48 9.83 -2.23 10.13
N CYS A 49 9.69 -0.91 10.10
CA CYS A 49 8.65 -0.22 9.35
C CYS A 49 9.25 0.53 8.16
N VAL A 50 8.73 0.25 6.96
CA VAL A 50 8.98 1.06 5.76
C VAL A 50 7.93 2.16 5.71
N GLN A 51 8.36 3.41 5.62
CA GLN A 51 7.48 4.57 5.64
C GLN A 51 7.62 5.33 4.34
N LEU A 52 6.49 5.59 3.67
CA LEU A 52 6.40 6.43 2.49
C LEU A 52 5.85 7.80 2.90
N PHE A 53 6.51 8.86 2.45
CA PHE A 53 6.07 10.25 2.65
C PHE A 53 5.77 10.88 1.30
N ALA A 54 4.86 11.86 1.29
CA ALA A 54 4.51 12.68 0.14
C ALA A 54 4.52 14.15 0.59
N GLY A 55 5.68 14.79 0.54
CA GLY A 55 5.88 16.22 0.89
C GLY A 55 5.69 16.60 2.37
N ALA A 56 5.00 15.80 3.18
CA ALA A 56 4.76 16.03 4.61
C ALA A 56 5.81 15.36 5.51
N ASP A 57 5.91 15.85 6.74
CA ASP A 57 6.76 15.25 7.79
C ASP A 57 6.17 13.96 8.39
N GLN A 58 4.87 13.73 8.20
CA GLN A 58 4.19 12.50 8.61
C GLN A 58 4.14 11.50 7.45
N PRO A 59 4.35 10.20 7.71
CA PRO A 59 4.29 9.19 6.65
C PRO A 59 2.88 9.07 6.12
N LEU A 60 2.72 9.10 4.79
CA LEU A 60 1.47 8.86 4.08
C LEU A 60 0.97 7.42 4.34
N VAL A 61 1.88 6.46 4.21
CA VAL A 61 1.65 5.05 4.54
C VAL A 61 2.86 4.43 5.22
N GLU A 62 2.60 3.40 6.03
CA GLU A 62 3.60 2.65 6.78
C GLU A 62 3.39 1.15 6.53
N VAL A 63 4.46 0.39 6.31
CA VAL A 63 4.41 -1.03 5.95
C VAL A 63 5.33 -1.84 6.86
N TRP A 64 4.79 -2.92 7.43
CA TRP A 64 5.53 -3.94 8.18
C TRP A 64 5.47 -5.26 7.41
N PHE A 65 6.63 -5.80 7.05
CA PHE A 65 6.69 -7.10 6.38
C PHE A 65 6.73 -8.25 7.36
N ARG A 66 6.19 -9.39 6.93
CA ARG A 66 6.35 -10.67 7.60
C ARG A 66 7.84 -11.05 7.66
N LYS A 67 8.26 -11.62 8.79
CA LYS A 67 9.65 -12.05 9.06
C LYS A 67 10.17 -13.04 8.02
N GLU A 68 9.30 -13.95 7.60
CA GLU A 68 9.61 -15.02 6.67
C GLU A 68 8.35 -15.36 5.86
N ALA A 69 8.48 -15.42 4.53
CA ALA A 69 7.40 -15.86 3.66
C ALA A 69 7.43 -17.40 3.55
N PRO A 70 6.37 -18.11 3.93
CA PRO A 70 6.30 -19.56 3.82
C PRO A 70 6.19 -19.90 2.34
N ALA A 71 7.14 -20.66 1.83
CA ALA A 71 7.17 -21.12 0.45
C ALA A 71 7.23 -22.64 0.41
N ASP A 72 6.38 -23.24 -0.42
CA ASP A 72 6.29 -24.69 -0.65
C ASP A 72 7.02 -25.05 -1.96
N ALA A 73 8.29 -24.66 -2.06
CA ALA A 73 9.11 -24.94 -3.23
C ALA A 73 9.69 -26.36 -3.20
N VAL A 74 9.58 -27.09 -4.33
CA VAL A 74 10.28 -28.37 -4.51
C VAL A 74 11.69 -28.17 -5.08
N GLU A 75 12.56 -29.17 -4.91
CA GLU A 75 13.98 -29.11 -5.31
C GLU A 75 14.18 -28.62 -6.75
N VAL A 76 13.37 -29.11 -7.70
CA VAL A 76 13.46 -28.69 -9.11
C VAL A 76 13.14 -27.20 -9.31
N GLN A 77 12.26 -26.61 -8.50
CA GLN A 77 11.98 -25.16 -8.54
C GLN A 77 13.14 -24.38 -7.93
N ILE A 78 13.71 -24.86 -6.83
CA ILE A 78 14.87 -24.23 -6.18
C ILE A 78 16.05 -24.12 -7.16
N GLN A 79 16.31 -25.17 -7.94
CA GLN A 79 17.41 -25.19 -8.93
C GLN A 79 17.14 -24.30 -10.15
N ASN A 80 15.88 -24.15 -10.57
CA ASN A 80 15.51 -23.42 -11.79
C ASN A 80 15.09 -21.96 -11.55
N GLY A 81 14.99 -21.54 -10.30
CA GLY A 81 14.56 -20.21 -9.90
C GLY A 81 13.15 -20.19 -9.32
N LEU A 82 12.99 -19.47 -8.22
CA LEU A 82 11.72 -19.31 -7.51
C LEU A 82 10.93 -18.12 -8.05
N THR A 83 9.61 -18.23 -7.97
CA THR A 83 8.67 -17.14 -8.22
C THR A 83 7.82 -16.90 -6.97
N TYR A 84 6.83 -16.01 -7.04
CA TYR A 84 5.85 -15.88 -5.96
C TYR A 84 4.84 -17.02 -5.92
N ARG A 85 4.78 -17.89 -6.93
CA ARG A 85 3.86 -19.04 -6.99
C ARG A 85 4.16 -20.12 -5.98
N GLU A 86 5.40 -20.17 -5.49
CA GLU A 86 5.80 -21.04 -4.41
C GLU A 86 5.27 -20.57 -3.05
N ILE A 87 4.80 -19.34 -2.93
CA ILE A 87 4.08 -18.86 -1.73
C ILE A 87 2.59 -19.17 -1.91
N PRO A 88 1.95 -19.91 -0.98
CA PRO A 88 0.53 -20.18 -1.07
C PRO A 88 -0.30 -18.90 -1.19
N GLU A 89 -1.32 -18.92 -2.05
CA GLU A 89 -2.24 -17.80 -2.19
C GLU A 89 -2.93 -17.48 -0.85
N THR A 90 -3.29 -16.21 -0.62
CA THR A 90 -3.86 -15.66 0.61
C THR A 90 -2.92 -15.60 1.81
N THR A 91 -1.66 -16.02 1.63
CA THR A 91 -0.62 -15.89 2.67
C THR A 91 -0.52 -14.46 3.15
N LEU A 92 -0.59 -14.27 4.46
CA LEU A 92 -0.24 -13.02 5.12
C LEU A 92 1.24 -12.71 4.89
N LEU A 93 1.52 -11.57 4.26
CA LEU A 93 2.87 -11.09 3.93
C LEU A 93 3.25 -9.78 4.61
N GLY A 94 2.28 -9.06 5.18
CA GLY A 94 2.57 -7.83 5.90
C GLY A 94 1.35 -7.16 6.51
N ALA A 95 1.57 -5.93 6.96
CA ALA A 95 0.54 -5.00 7.38
C ALA A 95 0.82 -3.61 6.83
N LEU A 96 -0.24 -2.82 6.70
CA LEU A 96 -0.23 -1.45 6.18
C LEU A 96 -0.95 -0.54 7.19
N ARG A 97 -0.38 0.62 7.50
CA ARG A 97 -1.12 1.74 8.09
C ARG A 97 -1.25 2.85 7.07
N VAL A 98 -2.46 3.38 6.91
CA VAL A 98 -2.78 4.51 6.04
C VAL A 98 -3.06 5.73 6.92
N ASN A 99 -2.27 6.78 6.74
CA ASN A 99 -2.34 8.02 7.55
C ASN A 99 -2.80 9.24 6.74
N GLY A 100 -2.90 9.12 5.41
CA GLY A 100 -3.31 10.21 4.53
C GLY A 100 -4.06 9.73 3.29
N ASP A 101 -4.10 10.58 2.26
CA ASP A 101 -4.85 10.31 1.03
C ASP A 101 -4.14 9.25 0.17
N PHE A 102 -4.61 8.01 0.27
CA PHE A 102 -4.03 6.85 -0.41
C PHE A 102 -5.13 6.09 -1.16
N SER A 103 -4.80 5.59 -2.35
CA SER A 103 -5.73 4.84 -3.20
C SER A 103 -5.07 3.57 -3.71
N ASP A 104 -5.90 2.56 -3.99
CA ASP A 104 -5.45 1.32 -4.59
C ASP A 104 -5.17 1.47 -6.10
N TYR A 105 -4.78 0.36 -6.75
CA TYR A 105 -4.55 0.30 -8.19
C TYR A 105 -5.77 0.71 -9.03
N ARG A 106 -6.99 0.53 -8.50
CA ARG A 106 -8.26 0.89 -9.16
C ARG A 106 -8.67 2.34 -8.87
N ARG A 107 -7.80 3.13 -8.21
CA ARG A 107 -8.06 4.51 -7.75
C ARG A 107 -9.21 4.59 -6.74
N GLN A 108 -9.46 3.51 -6.02
CA GLN A 108 -10.41 3.50 -4.91
C GLN A 108 -9.69 4.00 -3.66
N LYS A 109 -10.27 5.02 -3.02
CA LYS A 109 -9.69 5.60 -1.81
C LYS A 109 -9.73 4.58 -0.68
N ILE A 110 -8.57 4.34 -0.07
CA ILE A 110 -8.45 3.51 1.12
C ILE A 110 -8.67 4.40 2.34
N ALA A 111 -9.54 3.98 3.26
CA ALA A 111 -9.78 4.74 4.49
C ALA A 111 -8.51 4.81 5.37
N LEU A 112 -8.48 5.77 6.29
CA LEU A 112 -7.43 5.82 7.30
C LEU A 112 -7.57 4.63 8.25
N GLY A 113 -6.48 3.94 8.56
CA GLY A 113 -6.55 2.76 9.42
C GLY A 113 -5.38 1.80 9.29
N VAL A 114 -5.54 0.65 9.93
CA VAL A 114 -4.58 -0.46 9.93
C VAL A 114 -5.17 -1.65 9.20
N TYR A 115 -4.36 -2.27 8.36
CA TYR A 115 -4.76 -3.31 7.43
C TYR A 115 -3.73 -4.44 7.42
N THR A 116 -4.17 -5.63 7.05
CA THR A 116 -3.31 -6.75 6.67
C THR A 116 -3.07 -6.72 5.16
N LEU A 117 -1.95 -7.31 4.74
CA LEU A 117 -1.56 -7.48 3.34
C LEU A 117 -1.43 -8.98 3.04
N ARG A 118 -2.25 -9.47 2.10
CA ARG A 118 -2.29 -10.89 1.72
C ARG A 118 -2.09 -11.10 0.24
N LEU A 119 -1.31 -12.12 -0.11
CA LEU A 119 -0.99 -12.47 -1.49
C LEU A 119 -2.25 -12.87 -2.27
N ALA A 120 -2.38 -12.33 -3.47
CA ALA A 120 -3.37 -12.74 -4.45
C ALA A 120 -2.73 -12.72 -5.85
N PHE A 121 -3.33 -13.46 -6.78
CA PHE A 121 -2.91 -13.50 -8.16
C PHE A 121 -4.05 -13.11 -9.09
N GLN A 122 -3.73 -12.43 -10.18
CA GLN A 122 -4.67 -12.17 -11.24
C GLN A 122 -5.11 -13.52 -11.85
N PRO A 123 -6.41 -13.71 -12.10
CA PRO A 123 -6.89 -14.89 -12.81
C PRO A 123 -6.23 -15.01 -14.18
N PRO A 124 -5.86 -16.23 -14.63
CA PRO A 124 -5.29 -16.45 -15.96
C PRO A 124 -6.39 -16.44 -17.02
N THR A 125 -7.08 -15.31 -17.21
CA THR A 125 -8.11 -15.11 -18.24
C THR A 125 -7.68 -14.02 -19.20
N ASP A 126 -8.25 -14.04 -20.41
CA ASP A 126 -7.90 -13.08 -21.47
C ASP A 126 -8.08 -11.63 -21.02
N ASP A 127 -9.15 -11.35 -20.28
CA ASP A 127 -9.46 -10.02 -19.72
C ASP A 127 -8.42 -9.48 -18.72
N HIS A 128 -7.53 -10.33 -18.18
CA HIS A 128 -6.48 -9.92 -17.25
C HIS A 128 -5.09 -9.89 -17.89
N GLN A 129 -4.92 -10.52 -19.07
CA GLN A 129 -3.63 -10.55 -19.76
C GLN A 129 -3.21 -9.14 -20.20
N GLY A 130 -2.00 -8.74 -19.81
CA GLY A 130 -1.43 -7.43 -20.17
C GLY A 130 -1.98 -6.23 -19.40
N SER A 131 -2.88 -6.45 -18.42
CA SER A 131 -3.43 -5.38 -17.59
C SER A 131 -2.39 -4.79 -16.60
N ALA A 132 -1.40 -5.58 -16.19
CA ALA A 132 -0.33 -5.18 -15.30
C ALA A 132 1.00 -5.86 -15.68
N PRO A 133 2.17 -5.27 -15.32
CA PRO A 133 3.48 -5.89 -15.56
C PRO A 133 3.72 -7.14 -14.70
N TYR A 134 2.96 -7.32 -13.62
CA TYR A 134 3.04 -8.45 -12.69
C TYR A 134 1.62 -8.95 -12.41
N THR A 135 1.48 -10.26 -12.18
CA THR A 135 0.17 -10.88 -11.91
C THR A 135 -0.12 -11.03 -10.42
N GLU A 136 0.91 -10.95 -9.60
CA GLU A 136 0.88 -11.03 -8.16
C GLU A 136 0.67 -9.65 -7.55
N PHE A 137 -0.16 -9.59 -6.52
CA PHE A 137 -0.43 -8.37 -5.78
C PHE A 137 -0.83 -8.69 -4.35
N LEU A 138 -0.91 -7.64 -3.52
CA LEU A 138 -1.38 -7.76 -2.15
C LEU A 138 -2.77 -7.15 -2.03
N LEU A 139 -3.72 -7.93 -1.55
CA LEU A 139 -5.02 -7.42 -1.12
C LEU A 139 -4.87 -6.79 0.26
N VAL A 140 -5.42 -5.58 0.39
CA VAL A 140 -5.49 -4.83 1.64
C VAL A 140 -6.81 -5.18 2.32
N SER A 141 -6.75 -5.67 3.56
CA SER A 141 -7.92 -6.11 4.34
C SER A 141 -7.97 -5.44 5.71
N PRO A 142 -9.14 -4.96 6.20
CA PRO A 142 -9.20 -4.26 7.49
C PRO A 142 -8.71 -5.16 8.63
N ALA A 143 -7.73 -4.68 9.42
CA ALA A 143 -7.10 -5.48 10.47
C ALA A 143 -8.10 -5.92 11.58
N VAL A 144 -9.15 -5.13 11.79
CA VAL A 144 -10.22 -5.45 12.75
C VAL A 144 -11.07 -6.65 12.32
N GLU A 145 -11.07 -7.00 11.03
CA GLU A 145 -11.81 -8.12 10.48
C GLU A 145 -10.90 -9.31 10.09
N ASP A 146 -9.63 -9.04 9.74
CA ASP A 146 -8.61 -10.06 9.49
C ASP A 146 -7.77 -10.35 10.75
N THR A 147 -8.24 -11.30 11.58
CA THR A 147 -7.65 -11.53 12.93
C THR A 147 -6.82 -12.81 13.06
N LYS A 148 -6.81 -13.66 12.03
CA LYS A 148 -6.12 -14.96 12.05
C LYS A 148 -5.04 -15.01 10.97
N PRO A 149 -3.84 -15.52 11.25
CA PRO A 149 -2.76 -15.54 10.26
C PRO A 149 -2.94 -16.62 9.19
N ASP A 150 -3.82 -17.59 9.44
CA ASP A 150 -4.07 -18.73 8.57
C ASP A 150 -4.49 -18.28 7.16
N ALA A 151 -4.17 -19.11 6.18
CA ALA A 151 -4.70 -18.97 4.83
C ALA A 151 -6.24 -19.08 4.87
N MET A 152 -6.88 -18.47 3.87
CA MET A 152 -8.32 -18.53 3.71
C MET A 152 -8.66 -18.79 2.26
N GLU A 153 -9.93 -19.12 1.98
CA GLU A 153 -10.41 -19.20 0.61
C GLU A 153 -10.24 -17.84 -0.09
N HIS A 154 -9.77 -17.85 -1.34
CA HIS A 154 -9.57 -16.64 -2.13
C HIS A 154 -10.80 -15.72 -2.12
N LYS A 155 -11.99 -16.29 -2.33
CA LYS A 155 -13.26 -15.53 -2.31
C LYS A 155 -13.59 -14.92 -0.95
N ALA A 156 -13.12 -15.51 0.15
CA ALA A 156 -13.25 -14.90 1.47
C ALA A 156 -12.33 -13.69 1.60
N LEU A 157 -11.10 -13.77 1.08
CA LEU A 157 -10.16 -12.66 1.04
C LEU A 157 -10.66 -11.49 0.18
N GLU A 158 -11.21 -11.76 -1.01
CA GLU A 158 -11.81 -10.71 -1.85
C GLU A 158 -12.92 -9.96 -1.11
N LYS A 159 -13.85 -10.70 -0.49
CA LYS A 159 -14.95 -10.11 0.30
C LYS A 159 -14.46 -9.27 1.45
N LEU A 160 -13.34 -9.66 2.07
CA LEU A 160 -12.72 -8.92 3.16
C LEU A 160 -12.07 -7.63 2.64
N SER A 161 -11.35 -7.72 1.52
CA SER A 161 -10.66 -6.58 0.92
C SER A 161 -11.59 -5.50 0.39
N ILE A 162 -12.77 -5.88 -0.11
CA ILE A 162 -13.82 -4.93 -0.54
C ILE A 162 -14.22 -3.97 0.59
N LYS A 163 -14.10 -4.36 1.86
CA LYS A 163 -14.46 -3.52 3.02
C LYS A 163 -13.46 -2.41 3.32
N THR A 164 -12.35 -2.35 2.58
CA THR A 164 -11.29 -1.35 2.74
C THR A 164 -11.67 0.02 2.17
N THR A 165 -12.59 0.07 1.19
CA THR A 165 -12.94 1.25 0.39
C THR A 165 -14.43 1.52 0.38
#